data_AF-A0A3G3GVW2-F1
#
_entry.id   AF-A0A3G3GVW2-F1
#
_cell.length_a   1.000
_cell.length_b   1.000
_cell.length_c   1.000
_cell.angle_alpha   90.00
_cell.angle_beta   90.00
_cell.angle_gamma   90.00
#
_symmetry.space_group_name_H-M   'P 1'
#
loop_
_entity.id
_entity.type
_entity.pdbx_description
1 polymer ?
#
loop_
_entity_poly.entity_id
_entity_poly.type
_entity_poly.pdbx_seq_one_letter_code
_entity_poly.pdbx_strand_id
1 'polypeptide(L)'
;MKITPIEIRQHTFQRVLRGYDAEEVNAFLASLSHEWERVLNENKMLKMQLEIAEKELNKLREVELTMFRMLKTAEDTSTQMTEQAKTAAEKYIEDARQKAEELVNEARKKSNMLVIDAENQAKYVREEIMNDFKNQERDFKAMEKYRDNLIVQLKTLANNTVDSVERFEKKFAQNTVAERLEDLKTQVSDAILQGEQTQQARLEAEKIVEEIVESQPPVEEAAPEAVQEVVAEAMTEEPVAEETTDEPTPEEQKPKQEGSFFDQI
;
A
#
# COMPACT_ATOMS: atom_id res chain seq x y z
N MET A 1 -27.91 60.32 94.89
CA MET A 1 -27.70 59.75 96.24
C MET A 1 -28.12 58.31 96.21
N LYS A 2 -27.33 57.38 96.77
CA LYS A 2 -27.72 55.97 96.90
C LYS A 2 -28.11 55.73 98.35
N ILE A 3 -29.39 55.87 98.65
CA ILE A 3 -29.92 55.48 99.95
C ILE A 3 -30.01 53.96 99.96
N THR A 4 -29.34 53.33 100.92
CA THR A 4 -29.36 51.87 101.08
C THR A 4 -30.51 51.42 102.01
N PRO A 5 -31.03 50.18 101.89
CA PRO A 5 -32.03 49.67 102.82
C PRO A 5 -31.64 49.81 104.29
N ILE A 6 -30.35 49.67 104.59
CA ILE A 6 -29.81 49.81 105.94
C ILE A 6 -29.82 51.28 106.41
N GLU A 7 -29.50 52.22 105.52
CA GLU A 7 -29.60 53.66 105.82
C GLU A 7 -31.05 54.07 106.07
N ILE A 8 -32.04 53.51 105.35
CA ILE A 8 -33.47 53.76 105.61
C ILE A 8 -33.85 53.29 107.01
N ARG A 9 -33.37 52.11 107.43
CA ARG A 9 -33.69 51.52 108.75
C ARG A 9 -33.01 52.23 109.91
N GLN A 10 -31.81 52.78 109.69
CA GLN A 10 -31.00 53.44 110.72
C GLN A 10 -31.20 54.97 110.75
N HIS A 11 -32.01 55.52 109.85
CA HIS A 11 -32.22 56.96 109.76
C HIS A 11 -32.93 57.50 111.00
N THR A 12 -32.32 58.50 111.66
CA THR A 12 -32.92 59.19 112.81
C THR A 12 -33.37 60.59 112.41
N PHE A 13 -34.62 60.95 112.74
CA PHE A 13 -35.15 62.30 112.51
C PHE A 13 -34.97 63.20 113.75
N GLN A 14 -34.89 64.51 113.52
CA GLN A 14 -34.94 65.50 114.59
C GLN A 14 -36.34 65.52 115.22
N ARG A 15 -36.42 65.66 116.55
CA ARG A 15 -37.69 65.72 117.29
C ARG A 15 -38.17 67.16 117.43
N VAL A 16 -39.43 67.41 117.11
CA VAL A 16 -40.09 68.72 117.21
C VAL A 16 -41.45 68.59 117.89
N LEU A 17 -41.90 69.64 118.59
CA LEU A 17 -43.18 69.66 119.29
C LEU A 17 -44.32 69.62 118.25
N ARG A 18 -45.14 68.55 118.27
CA ARG A 18 -46.18 68.17 117.26
C ARG A 18 -45.64 67.51 115.96
N GLY A 19 -44.76 66.52 116.07
CA GLY A 19 -44.35 65.64 114.96
C GLY A 19 -45.24 64.39 114.79
N TYR A 20 -44.91 63.58 113.78
CA TYR A 20 -45.47 62.24 113.59
C TYR A 20 -45.11 61.30 114.76
N ASP A 21 -45.91 60.25 114.96
CA ASP A 21 -45.60 59.20 115.92
C ASP A 21 -44.31 58.47 115.51
N ALA A 22 -43.35 58.40 116.43
CA ALA A 22 -42.07 57.79 116.18
C ALA A 22 -42.19 56.28 115.92
N GLU A 23 -43.13 55.57 116.57
CA GLU A 23 -43.29 54.13 116.39
C GLU A 23 -43.87 53.79 115.01
N GLU A 24 -44.89 54.54 114.59
CA GLU A 24 -45.52 54.39 113.27
C GLU A 24 -44.54 54.71 112.13
N VAL A 25 -43.76 55.79 112.26
CA VAL A 25 -42.72 56.15 111.30
C VAL A 25 -41.62 55.09 111.23
N ASN A 26 -41.19 54.54 112.37
CA ASN A 26 -40.19 53.47 112.39
C ASN A 26 -40.71 52.17 111.74
N ALA A 27 -41.99 51.82 111.96
CA ALA A 27 -42.62 50.67 111.31
C ALA A 27 -42.72 50.87 109.79
N PHE A 28 -43.07 52.07 109.34
CA PHE A 28 -43.08 52.42 107.91
C PHE A 28 -41.68 52.40 107.29
N LEU A 29 -40.66 52.93 107.97
CA LEU A 29 -39.27 52.86 107.48
C LEU A 29 -38.77 51.40 107.40
N ALA A 30 -39.20 50.53 108.32
CA ALA A 30 -38.87 49.10 108.27
C ALA A 30 -39.49 48.40 107.06
N SER A 31 -40.78 48.65 106.76
CA SER A 31 -41.43 48.09 105.58
C SER A 31 -40.86 48.67 104.27
N LEU A 32 -40.61 49.99 104.23
CA LEU A 32 -39.97 50.65 103.10
C LEU A 32 -38.55 50.09 102.85
N SER A 33 -37.76 49.88 103.90
CA SER A 33 -36.44 49.23 103.82
C SER A 33 -36.52 47.84 103.17
N HIS A 34 -37.52 47.02 103.57
CA HIS A 34 -37.71 45.69 103.00
C HIS A 34 -38.12 45.73 101.52
N GLU A 35 -39.08 46.58 101.16
CA GLU A 35 -39.50 46.76 99.76
C GLU A 35 -38.37 47.32 98.89
N TRP A 36 -37.57 48.23 99.44
CA TRP A 36 -36.39 48.77 98.75
C TRP A 36 -35.34 47.68 98.49
N GLU A 37 -35.11 46.80 99.46
CA GLU A 37 -34.23 45.65 99.30
C GLU A 37 -34.75 44.66 98.24
N ARG A 38 -36.06 44.38 98.24
CA ARG A 38 -36.73 43.54 97.23
C ARG A 38 -36.52 44.10 95.83
N VAL A 39 -36.84 45.37 95.61
CA VAL A 39 -36.70 46.06 94.32
C VAL A 39 -35.23 46.12 93.88
N LEU A 40 -34.30 46.36 94.80
CA LEU A 40 -32.87 46.35 94.49
C LEU A 40 -32.38 44.97 94.04
N ASN A 41 -32.83 43.91 94.67
CA ASN A 41 -32.47 42.54 94.29
C ASN A 41 -33.09 42.15 92.95
N GLU A 42 -34.36 42.51 92.72
CA GLU A 42 -35.03 42.32 91.43
C GLU A 42 -34.31 43.10 90.31
N ASN A 43 -33.93 44.36 90.56
CA ASN A 43 -33.18 45.15 89.59
C ASN A 43 -31.82 44.53 89.24
N LYS A 44 -31.11 43.97 90.23
CA LYS A 44 -29.85 43.24 89.98
C LYS A 44 -30.11 41.99 89.14
N MET A 45 -31.15 41.22 89.45
CA MET A 45 -31.51 40.01 88.71
C MET A 45 -31.87 40.34 87.25
N LEU A 46 -32.71 41.34 87.03
CA LEU A 46 -33.11 41.79 85.70
C LEU A 46 -31.92 42.30 84.88
N LYS A 47 -30.99 43.04 85.50
CA LYS A 47 -29.75 43.47 84.84
C LYS A 47 -28.88 42.30 84.42
N MET A 48 -28.75 41.29 85.27
CA MET A 48 -28.00 40.07 84.95
C MET A 48 -28.66 39.30 83.80
N GLN A 49 -29.98 39.16 83.81
CA GLN A 49 -30.73 38.52 82.72
C GLN A 49 -30.61 39.29 81.40
N LEU A 50 -30.69 40.62 81.45
CA LEU A 50 -30.50 41.49 80.29
C LEU A 50 -29.11 41.28 79.70
N GLU A 51 -28.07 41.29 80.53
CA GLU A 51 -26.69 41.08 80.07
C GLU A 51 -26.51 39.70 79.39
N ILE A 52 -27.14 38.65 79.93
CA ILE A 52 -27.10 37.31 79.32
C ILE A 52 -27.82 37.32 77.96
N ALA A 53 -29.04 37.87 77.91
CA ALA A 53 -29.83 37.93 76.68
C ALA A 53 -29.14 38.77 75.59
N GLU A 54 -28.50 39.89 75.96
CA GLU A 54 -27.72 40.72 75.03
C GLU A 54 -26.50 39.97 74.48
N LYS A 55 -25.80 39.18 75.31
CA LYS A 55 -24.69 38.33 74.85
C LYS A 55 -25.15 37.26 73.88
N GLU A 56 -26.28 36.60 74.15
CA GLU A 56 -26.85 35.60 73.26
C GLU A 56 -27.30 36.21 71.93
N LEU A 57 -27.97 37.37 71.97
CA LEU A 57 -28.39 38.10 70.78
C LEU A 57 -27.18 38.48 69.91
N ASN A 58 -26.09 38.96 70.52
CA ASN A 58 -24.88 39.30 69.78
C ASN A 58 -24.23 38.07 69.13
N LYS A 59 -24.21 36.93 69.83
CA LYS A 59 -23.74 35.66 69.26
C LYS A 59 -24.60 35.23 68.07
N LEU A 60 -25.93 35.32 68.19
CA LEU A 60 -26.84 34.97 67.09
C LEU A 60 -26.65 35.88 65.87
N ARG A 61 -26.46 37.20 66.09
CA ARG A 61 -26.14 38.14 65.01
C ARG A 61 -24.81 37.81 64.32
N GLU A 62 -23.79 37.41 65.07
CA GLU A 62 -22.51 37.00 64.49
C GLU A 62 -22.64 35.75 63.61
N VAL A 63 -23.44 34.77 64.08
CA VAL A 63 -23.76 33.56 63.31
C VAL A 63 -24.54 33.92 62.05
N GLU A 64 -25.56 34.77 62.15
CA GLU A 64 -26.37 35.23 61.02
C GLU A 64 -25.50 35.93 59.96
N LEU A 65 -24.62 36.85 60.38
CA LEU A 65 -23.70 37.54 59.48
C LEU A 65 -22.74 36.57 58.78
N THR A 66 -22.26 35.56 59.50
CA THR A 66 -21.38 34.53 58.93
C THR A 66 -22.14 33.65 57.94
N MET A 67 -23.37 33.26 58.25
CA MET A 67 -24.24 32.52 57.34
C MET A 67 -24.55 33.32 56.08
N PHE A 68 -24.87 34.60 56.20
CA PHE A 68 -25.13 35.46 55.04
C PHE A 68 -23.90 35.58 54.13
N ARG A 69 -22.72 35.77 54.71
CA ARG A 69 -21.45 35.76 53.94
C ARG A 69 -21.24 34.42 53.24
N MET A 70 -21.48 33.31 53.94
CA MET A 70 -21.31 31.99 53.34
C MET A 70 -22.30 31.76 52.19
N LEU A 71 -23.57 32.11 52.37
CA LEU A 71 -24.58 31.97 51.33
C LEU A 71 -24.21 32.80 50.10
N LYS A 72 -23.78 34.05 50.31
CA LYS A 72 -23.33 34.92 49.22
C LYS A 72 -22.11 34.34 48.50
N THR A 73 -21.10 33.86 49.22
CA THR A 73 -19.93 33.22 48.60
C THR A 73 -20.32 31.94 47.85
N ALA A 74 -21.28 31.16 48.35
CA ALA A 74 -21.79 29.99 47.66
C ALA A 74 -22.51 30.37 46.35
N GLU A 75 -23.31 31.43 46.36
CA GLU A 75 -23.96 31.99 45.17
C GLU A 75 -22.93 32.52 44.15
N ASP A 76 -21.97 33.33 44.59
CA ASP A 76 -20.87 33.85 43.77
C ASP A 76 -20.05 32.69 43.16
N THR A 77 -19.77 31.65 43.95
CA THR A 77 -19.04 30.46 43.47
C THR A 77 -19.88 29.68 42.45
N SER A 78 -21.18 29.51 42.70
CA SER A 78 -22.07 28.81 41.78
C SER A 78 -22.15 29.55 40.44
N THR A 79 -22.31 30.88 40.46
CA THR A 79 -22.36 31.68 39.23
C THR A 79 -21.03 31.60 38.47
N GLN A 80 -19.90 31.76 39.16
CA GLN A 80 -18.58 31.59 38.56
C GLN A 80 -18.37 30.20 37.95
N MET A 81 -18.79 29.13 38.63
CA MET A 81 -18.71 27.76 38.10
C MET A 81 -19.55 27.60 36.82
N THR A 82 -20.76 28.17 36.79
CA THR A 82 -21.61 28.09 35.59
C THR A 82 -21.02 28.85 34.41
N GLU A 83 -20.41 30.02 34.66
CA GLU A 83 -19.75 30.80 33.62
C GLU A 83 -18.51 30.06 33.08
N GLN A 84 -17.67 29.53 33.96
CA GLN A 84 -16.51 28.72 33.58
C GLN A 84 -16.91 27.49 32.77
N ALA A 85 -17.95 26.76 33.20
CA ALA A 85 -18.46 25.60 32.47
C ALA A 85 -18.97 26.00 31.07
N LYS A 86 -19.66 27.14 30.95
CA LYS A 86 -20.13 27.65 29.67
C LYS A 86 -18.97 28.03 28.74
N THR A 87 -17.99 28.79 29.22
CA THR A 87 -16.81 29.16 28.43
C THR A 87 -16.00 27.93 28.02
N ALA A 88 -15.83 26.96 28.92
CA ALA A 88 -15.16 25.70 28.60
C ALA A 88 -15.92 24.92 27.51
N ALA A 89 -17.25 24.82 27.62
CA ALA A 89 -18.07 24.16 26.62
C ALA A 89 -17.99 24.85 25.25
N GLU A 90 -18.06 26.18 25.20
CA GLU A 90 -17.89 26.96 23.97
C GLU A 90 -16.51 26.69 23.33
N LYS A 91 -15.45 26.68 24.13
CA LYS A 91 -14.10 26.34 23.66
C LYS A 91 -14.03 24.90 23.12
N TYR A 92 -14.61 23.93 23.81
CA TYR A 92 -14.64 22.54 23.33
C TYR A 92 -15.38 22.41 22.00
N ILE A 93 -16.48 23.13 21.82
CA ILE A 93 -17.24 23.13 20.57
C ILE A 93 -16.40 23.75 19.44
N GLU A 94 -15.70 24.84 19.71
CA GLU A 94 -14.82 25.50 18.74
C GLU A 94 -13.64 24.59 18.34
N ASP A 95 -12.94 24.02 19.32
CA ASP A 95 -11.84 23.08 19.08
C ASP A 95 -12.31 21.85 18.28
N ALA A 96 -13.51 21.33 18.58
CA ALA A 96 -14.10 20.21 17.84
C ALA A 96 -14.43 20.59 16.39
N ARG A 97 -14.95 21.80 16.15
CA ARG A 97 -15.23 22.31 14.80
C ARG A 97 -13.95 22.47 13.99
N GLN A 98 -12.91 23.05 14.57
CA GLN A 98 -11.62 23.22 13.91
C GLN A 98 -11.01 21.87 13.52
N LYS A 99 -11.00 20.89 14.43
CA LYS A 99 -10.53 19.53 14.13
C LYS A 99 -11.36 18.84 13.05
N ALA A 100 -12.67 19.02 13.07
CA ALA A 100 -13.55 18.45 12.04
C ALA A 100 -13.26 19.06 10.66
N GLU A 101 -13.07 20.38 10.59
CA GLU A 101 -12.72 21.07 9.36
C GLU A 101 -11.34 20.65 8.84
N GLU A 102 -10.35 20.53 9.72
CA GLU A 102 -9.02 20.01 9.38
C GLU A 102 -9.10 18.61 8.79
N LEU A 103 -9.84 17.69 9.44
CA LEU A 103 -10.03 16.33 8.97
C LEU A 103 -10.71 16.28 7.59
N VAL A 104 -11.76 17.09 7.39
CA VAL A 104 -12.44 17.17 6.08
C VAL A 104 -11.50 17.70 5.01
N ASN A 105 -10.69 18.72 5.32
CA ASN A 105 -9.71 19.28 4.39
C ASN A 105 -8.61 18.28 4.05
N GLU A 106 -8.10 17.53 5.02
CA GLU A 106 -7.12 16.46 4.81
C GLU A 106 -7.70 15.33 3.95
N ALA A 107 -8.93 14.89 4.25
CA ALA A 107 -9.62 13.87 3.47
C ALA A 107 -9.84 14.32 2.02
N ARG A 108 -10.24 15.58 1.80
CA ARG A 108 -10.37 16.15 0.45
C ARG A 108 -9.04 16.18 -0.29
N LYS A 109 -7.95 16.60 0.37
CA LYS A 109 -6.60 16.60 -0.24
C LYS A 109 -6.17 15.19 -0.63
N LYS A 110 -6.32 14.21 0.26
CA LYS A 110 -6.02 12.79 -0.01
C LYS A 110 -6.87 12.25 -1.16
N SER A 111 -8.17 12.53 -1.16
CA SER A 111 -9.07 12.13 -2.25
C SER A 111 -8.64 12.70 -3.59
N ASN A 112 -8.31 14.00 -3.65
CA ASN A 112 -7.88 14.64 -4.89
C ASN A 112 -6.55 14.06 -5.39
N MET A 113 -5.61 13.79 -4.47
CA MET A 113 -4.33 13.15 -4.80
C MET A 113 -4.55 11.75 -5.40
N LEU A 114 -5.39 10.92 -4.78
CA LEU A 114 -5.72 9.59 -5.29
C LEU A 114 -6.38 9.64 -6.67
N VAL A 115 -7.27 10.61 -6.92
CA VAL A 115 -7.89 10.79 -8.24
C VAL A 115 -6.83 11.15 -9.27
N ILE A 116 -5.95 12.11 -8.98
CA ILE A 116 -4.86 12.51 -9.89
C ILE A 116 -3.92 11.33 -10.17
N ASP A 117 -3.55 10.56 -9.15
CA ASP A 117 -2.68 9.39 -9.30
C ASP A 117 -3.33 8.30 -10.17
N ALA A 118 -4.63 8.04 -9.96
CA ALA A 118 -5.39 7.10 -10.78
C ALA A 118 -5.52 7.58 -12.24
N GLU A 119 -5.75 8.87 -12.47
CA GLU A 119 -5.79 9.46 -13.82
C GLU A 119 -4.43 9.33 -14.52
N ASN A 120 -3.33 9.58 -13.81
CA ASN A 120 -1.98 9.43 -14.33
C ASN A 120 -1.66 7.96 -14.67
N GLN A 121 -2.02 7.02 -13.80
CA GLN A 121 -1.86 5.58 -14.06
C GLN A 121 -2.69 5.13 -15.26
N ALA A 122 -3.95 5.56 -15.35
CA ALA A 122 -4.81 5.25 -16.49
C ALA A 122 -4.24 5.80 -17.80
N LYS A 123 -3.68 7.02 -17.76
CA LYS A 123 -3.01 7.63 -18.92
C LYS A 123 -1.77 6.82 -19.33
N TYR A 124 -0.95 6.42 -18.37
CA TYR A 124 0.24 5.60 -18.61
C TYR A 124 -0.12 4.27 -19.28
N VAL A 125 -1.06 3.52 -18.69
CA VAL A 125 -1.54 2.24 -19.25
C VAL A 125 -2.13 2.43 -20.64
N ARG A 126 -2.89 3.52 -20.88
CA ARG A 126 -3.44 3.82 -22.21
C ARG A 126 -2.33 4.09 -23.25
N GLU A 127 -1.28 4.80 -22.87
CA GLU A 127 -0.13 5.07 -23.73
C GLU A 127 0.68 3.80 -24.03
N GLU A 128 0.87 2.95 -23.02
CA GLU A 128 1.50 1.62 -23.14
C GLU A 128 0.72 0.73 -24.13
N ILE A 129 -0.59 0.54 -23.90
CA ILE A 129 -1.46 -0.25 -24.79
C ILE A 129 -1.44 0.31 -26.22
N MET A 130 -1.45 1.62 -26.39
CA MET A 130 -1.38 2.25 -27.71
C MET A 130 -0.05 1.97 -28.43
N ASN A 131 1.06 1.94 -27.70
CA ASN A 131 2.36 1.60 -28.27
C ASN A 131 2.43 0.12 -28.64
N ASP A 132 1.95 -0.76 -27.77
CA ASP A 132 1.89 -2.20 -28.04
C ASP A 132 1.01 -2.51 -29.24
N PHE A 133 -0.16 -1.86 -29.34
CA PHE A 133 -1.05 -1.99 -30.48
C PHE A 133 -0.37 -1.57 -31.78
N LYS A 134 0.36 -0.44 -31.79
CA LYS A 134 1.12 0.02 -32.96
C LYS A 134 2.24 -0.96 -33.34
N ASN A 135 2.91 -1.56 -32.37
CA ASN A 135 3.95 -2.55 -32.61
C ASN A 135 3.35 -3.82 -33.22
N GLN A 136 2.26 -4.34 -32.63
CA GLN A 136 1.53 -5.47 -33.18
C GLN A 136 1.03 -5.19 -34.61
N GLU A 137 0.50 -4.00 -34.89
CA GLU A 137 0.04 -3.64 -36.24
C GLU A 137 1.19 -3.69 -37.25
N ARG A 138 2.39 -3.25 -36.87
CA ARG A 138 3.59 -3.35 -37.71
C ARG A 138 3.99 -4.81 -37.95
N ASP A 139 3.96 -5.63 -36.92
CA ASP A 139 4.30 -7.05 -37.01
C ASP A 139 3.30 -7.80 -37.90
N PHE A 140 2.00 -7.54 -37.76
CA PHE A 140 0.97 -8.09 -38.64
C PHE A 140 1.18 -7.68 -40.10
N LYS A 141 1.51 -6.40 -40.36
CA LYS A 141 1.84 -5.93 -41.71
C LYS A 141 3.09 -6.59 -42.27
N ALA A 142 4.11 -6.86 -41.44
CA ALA A 142 5.31 -7.57 -41.85
C ALA A 142 5.01 -9.04 -42.20
N MET A 143 4.22 -9.73 -41.37
CA MET A 143 3.71 -11.07 -41.63
C MET A 143 2.89 -11.14 -42.91
N GLU A 144 2.05 -10.13 -43.16
CA GLU A 144 1.24 -10.07 -44.38
C GLU A 144 2.13 -9.98 -45.63
N LYS A 145 3.15 -9.11 -45.60
CA LYS A 145 4.14 -9.03 -46.67
C LYS A 145 4.91 -10.33 -46.84
N TYR A 146 5.24 -11.01 -45.75
CA TYR A 146 5.91 -12.31 -45.79
C TYR A 146 5.02 -13.38 -46.45
N ARG A 147 3.74 -13.44 -46.07
CA ARG A 147 2.73 -14.29 -46.73
C ARG A 147 2.68 -14.00 -48.23
N ASP A 148 2.57 -12.73 -48.62
CA ASP A 148 2.47 -12.35 -50.03
C ASP A 148 3.74 -12.73 -50.81
N ASN A 149 4.92 -12.55 -50.20
CA ASN A 149 6.19 -12.99 -50.78
C ASN A 149 6.22 -14.51 -50.96
N LEU A 150 5.78 -15.28 -49.96
CA LEU A 150 5.75 -16.74 -50.02
C LEU A 150 4.78 -17.25 -51.09
N ILE A 151 3.64 -16.58 -51.28
CA ILE A 151 2.71 -16.86 -52.40
C ILE A 151 3.42 -16.64 -53.75
N VAL A 152 4.18 -15.55 -53.91
CA VAL A 152 4.94 -15.29 -55.14
C VAL A 152 6.02 -16.36 -55.36
N GLN A 153 6.73 -16.78 -54.31
CA GLN A 153 7.73 -17.85 -54.39
C GLN A 153 7.09 -19.18 -54.80
N LEU A 154 5.96 -19.56 -54.18
CA LEU A 154 5.24 -20.78 -54.51
C LEU A 154 4.72 -20.77 -55.96
N LYS A 155 4.19 -19.64 -56.44
CA LYS A 155 3.78 -19.48 -57.85
C LYS A 155 4.96 -19.63 -58.79
N THR A 156 6.10 -19.01 -58.48
CA THR A 156 7.32 -19.12 -59.28
C THR A 156 7.82 -20.55 -59.34
N LEU A 157 7.86 -21.25 -58.20
CA LEU A 157 8.25 -22.67 -58.14
C LEU A 157 7.29 -23.55 -58.94
N ALA A 158 5.98 -23.35 -58.81
CA ALA A 158 4.97 -24.08 -59.57
C ALA A 158 5.15 -23.86 -61.08
N ASN A 159 5.29 -22.60 -61.53
CA ASN A 159 5.53 -22.28 -62.94
C ASN A 159 6.84 -22.92 -63.43
N ASN A 160 7.94 -22.82 -62.68
CA ASN A 160 9.21 -23.45 -63.02
C ASN A 160 9.10 -24.98 -63.13
N THR A 161 8.27 -25.60 -62.27
CA THR A 161 8.01 -27.04 -62.30
C THR A 161 7.19 -27.41 -63.54
N VAL A 162 6.14 -26.65 -63.86
CA VAL A 162 5.34 -26.81 -65.08
C VAL A 162 6.22 -26.65 -66.32
N ASP A 163 7.03 -25.60 -66.41
CA ASP A 163 7.96 -25.39 -67.53
C ASP A 163 8.97 -26.54 -67.66
N SER A 164 9.41 -27.12 -66.54
CA SER A 164 10.35 -28.25 -66.55
C SER A 164 9.69 -29.53 -67.05
N VAL A 165 8.44 -29.78 -66.65
CA VAL A 165 7.62 -30.87 -67.19
C VAL A 165 7.36 -30.66 -68.67
N GLU A 166 6.97 -29.46 -69.11
CA GLU A 166 6.75 -29.16 -70.52
C GLU A 166 8.03 -29.33 -71.35
N ARG A 167 9.18 -28.88 -70.85
CA ARG A 167 10.49 -29.11 -71.49
C ARG A 167 10.84 -30.59 -71.57
N PHE A 168 10.55 -31.36 -70.52
CA PHE A 168 10.76 -32.80 -70.50
C PHE A 168 9.86 -33.51 -71.50
N GLU A 169 8.56 -33.21 -71.49
CA GLU A 169 7.57 -33.70 -72.45
C GLU A 169 7.98 -33.37 -73.89
N LYS A 170 8.44 -32.14 -74.17
CA LYS A 170 8.92 -31.75 -75.51
C LYS A 170 10.17 -32.54 -75.93
N LYS A 171 11.13 -32.78 -75.02
CA LYS A 171 12.32 -33.60 -75.28
C LYS A 171 12.00 -35.09 -75.48
N PHE A 172 10.97 -35.61 -74.79
CA PHE A 172 10.49 -36.98 -74.93
C PHE A 172 9.51 -37.16 -76.10
N ALA A 173 8.80 -36.12 -76.51
CA ALA A 173 8.01 -36.12 -77.74
C ALA A 173 8.92 -36.05 -78.98
N GLN A 174 10.08 -35.39 -78.88
CA GLN A 174 11.10 -35.37 -79.94
C GLN A 174 11.94 -36.64 -80.03
N ASN A 175 12.21 -37.32 -78.90
CA ASN A 175 12.80 -38.66 -78.91
C ASN A 175 11.67 -39.65 -78.64
N THR A 176 10.96 -40.08 -79.67
CA THR A 176 9.98 -41.14 -79.43
C THR A 176 10.72 -42.32 -78.80
N VAL A 177 10.30 -42.67 -77.59
CA VAL A 177 10.78 -43.88 -76.91
C VAL A 177 10.57 -45.09 -77.82
N ALA A 178 9.56 -45.01 -78.69
CA ALA A 178 9.32 -45.94 -79.80
C ALA A 178 10.53 -46.06 -80.76
N GLU A 179 11.05 -44.97 -81.34
CA GLU A 179 12.21 -45.04 -82.26
C GLU A 179 13.46 -45.59 -81.59
N ARG A 180 13.77 -45.15 -80.36
CA ARG A 180 14.94 -45.68 -79.63
C ARG A 180 14.78 -47.15 -79.25
N LEU A 181 13.57 -47.60 -78.96
CA LEU A 181 13.27 -49.01 -78.67
C LEU A 181 13.36 -49.86 -79.94
N GLU A 182 13.00 -49.29 -81.09
CA GLU A 182 13.10 -49.93 -82.40
C GLU A 182 14.56 -50.04 -82.86
N ASP A 183 15.38 -48.99 -82.64
CA ASP A 183 16.83 -49.02 -82.85
C ASP A 183 17.55 -50.00 -81.90
N LEU A 184 17.10 -50.12 -80.65
CA LEU A 184 17.62 -51.15 -79.74
C LEU A 184 17.22 -52.55 -80.19
N LYS A 185 16.01 -52.73 -80.72
CA LYS A 185 15.55 -54.01 -81.25
C LYS A 185 16.34 -54.44 -82.49
N THR A 186 16.68 -53.50 -83.38
CA THR A 186 17.54 -53.78 -84.53
C THR A 186 18.98 -54.07 -84.11
N GLN A 187 19.56 -53.32 -83.17
CA GLN A 187 20.90 -53.61 -82.64
C GLN A 187 20.99 -54.98 -81.94
N VAL A 188 19.97 -55.38 -81.20
CA VAL A 188 19.91 -56.73 -80.59
C VAL A 188 19.77 -57.82 -81.66
N SER A 189 19.01 -57.57 -82.73
CA SER A 189 18.86 -58.53 -83.84
C SER A 189 20.16 -58.70 -84.63
N ASP A 190 20.88 -57.60 -84.89
CA ASP A 190 22.17 -57.63 -85.59
C ASP A 190 23.27 -58.30 -84.76
N ALA A 191 23.28 -58.10 -83.43
CA ALA A 191 24.20 -58.78 -82.54
C ALA A 191 23.96 -60.31 -82.47
N ILE A 192 22.70 -60.75 -82.59
CA ILE A 192 22.35 -62.18 -82.65
C ILE A 192 22.86 -62.81 -83.96
N LEU A 193 22.74 -62.10 -85.09
CA LEU A 193 23.23 -62.57 -86.40
C LEU A 193 24.77 -62.64 -86.49
N GLN A 194 25.49 -61.72 -85.85
CA GLN A 194 26.95 -61.78 -85.76
C GLN A 194 27.45 -62.87 -84.79
N GLY A 195 26.67 -63.20 -83.76
CA GLY A 195 26.94 -64.31 -82.85
C GLY A 195 26.93 -65.69 -83.54
N GLU A 196 26.03 -65.89 -84.52
CA GLU A 196 25.93 -67.16 -85.26
C GLU A 196 27.08 -67.36 -86.27
N GLN A 197 27.59 -66.29 -86.90
CA GLN A 197 28.75 -66.36 -87.80
C GLN A 197 30.08 -66.58 -87.04
N THR A 198 30.17 -66.10 -85.81
CA THR A 198 31.36 -66.27 -84.96
C THR A 198 31.45 -67.67 -84.35
N GLN A 199 30.33 -68.41 -84.23
CA GLN A 199 30.33 -69.82 -83.81
C GLN A 199 30.71 -70.78 -84.95
N GLN A 200 30.37 -70.51 -86.20
CA GLN A 200 30.78 -71.34 -87.35
C GLN A 200 32.29 -71.21 -87.66
N ALA A 201 32.87 -70.00 -87.55
CA ALA A 201 34.31 -69.80 -87.76
C ALA A 201 35.18 -70.37 -86.61
N ARG A 202 34.61 -70.56 -85.42
CA ARG A 202 35.33 -71.09 -84.24
C ARG A 202 35.40 -72.63 -84.24
N LEU A 203 34.44 -73.31 -84.87
CA LEU A 203 34.46 -74.78 -85.06
C LEU A 203 35.43 -75.25 -86.17
N GLU A 204 35.77 -74.40 -87.14
CA GLU A 204 36.77 -74.70 -88.18
C GLU A 204 38.21 -74.39 -87.74
N ALA A 205 38.41 -73.48 -86.78
CA ALA A 205 39.73 -73.11 -86.25
C ALA A 205 40.25 -74.04 -85.13
N GLU A 206 39.38 -74.88 -84.53
CA GLU A 206 39.74 -75.78 -83.42
C GLU A 206 40.33 -77.13 -83.90
N LYS A 207 40.45 -77.36 -85.22
CA LYS A 207 41.03 -78.58 -85.82
C LYS A 207 42.51 -78.47 -86.24
N ILE A 208 43.12 -77.29 -86.13
CA ILE A 208 44.49 -77.04 -86.66
C ILE A 208 45.52 -76.80 -85.53
N VAL A 209 45.10 -76.60 -84.28
CA VAL A 209 46.00 -76.17 -83.18
C VAL A 209 46.26 -77.29 -82.15
N GLU A 210 46.38 -78.53 -82.61
CA GLU A 210 46.85 -79.69 -81.81
C GLU A 210 48.35 -79.99 -82.00
N GLU A 211 49.14 -79.04 -82.51
CA GLU A 211 50.59 -79.21 -82.65
C GLU A 211 51.33 -77.95 -82.20
N ILE A 212 52.10 -78.11 -81.11
CA ILE A 212 53.17 -77.23 -80.58
C ILE A 212 52.76 -76.29 -79.43
N VAL A 213 53.03 -76.84 -78.25
CA VAL A 213 53.09 -76.25 -76.90
C VAL A 213 54.47 -75.60 -76.66
N GLU A 214 54.52 -74.74 -75.64
CA GLU A 214 55.69 -74.36 -74.83
C GLU A 214 56.71 -73.36 -75.39
N SER A 215 56.76 -72.16 -74.81
CA SER A 215 57.73 -71.81 -73.75
C SER A 215 57.85 -70.28 -73.58
N GLN A 216 57.57 -69.78 -72.37
CA GLN A 216 57.96 -68.44 -71.89
C GLN A 216 59.48 -68.42 -71.57
N PRO A 217 60.17 -67.26 -71.43
CA PRO A 217 60.15 -66.41 -70.20
C PRO A 217 60.49 -64.90 -70.47
N PRO A 218 60.95 -64.06 -69.52
CA PRO A 218 60.09 -63.23 -68.66
C PRO A 218 60.51 -61.72 -68.57
N VAL A 219 59.57 -60.87 -68.10
CA VAL A 219 59.66 -59.79 -67.06
C VAL A 219 60.77 -58.71 -67.22
N GLU A 220 60.54 -57.39 -67.11
CA GLU A 220 60.32 -56.65 -65.85
C GLU A 220 60.01 -55.15 -66.03
N GLU A 221 59.16 -54.63 -65.13
CA GLU A 221 58.93 -53.30 -64.54
C GLU A 221 59.49 -52.00 -65.20
N ALA A 222 58.81 -50.85 -65.14
CA ALA A 222 58.12 -50.30 -63.99
C ALA A 222 57.01 -49.27 -64.34
N ALA A 223 56.08 -49.24 -63.40
CA ALA A 223 54.85 -48.48 -63.23
C ALA A 223 55.13 -47.05 -62.65
N PRO A 224 54.15 -46.31 -62.07
CA PRO A 224 52.84 -45.94 -62.61
C PRO A 224 52.39 -44.48 -62.29
N GLU A 225 51.24 -44.15 -62.88
CA GLU A 225 50.08 -43.40 -62.34
C GLU A 225 50.22 -41.97 -61.74
N ALA A 226 49.53 -41.06 -62.44
CA ALA A 226 48.84 -39.89 -61.93
C ALA A 226 47.47 -39.88 -62.67
N VAL A 227 46.33 -39.39 -62.20
CA VAL A 227 45.97 -38.26 -61.34
C VAL A 227 44.52 -38.50 -60.86
N GLN A 228 44.19 -38.13 -59.63
CA GLN A 228 42.83 -37.79 -59.26
C GLN A 228 42.79 -36.52 -58.39
N GLU A 229 41.76 -35.72 -58.69
CA GLU A 229 40.96 -34.89 -57.80
C GLU A 229 41.34 -33.44 -57.42
N VAL A 230 40.32 -32.59 -57.69
CA VAL A 230 39.91 -31.30 -57.10
C VAL A 230 40.88 -30.12 -56.97
N VAL A 231 40.52 -29.03 -57.66
CA VAL A 231 41.02 -27.66 -57.39
C VAL A 231 39.82 -26.72 -57.41
N ALA A 232 39.61 -25.96 -56.34
CA ALA A 232 39.53 -24.49 -56.40
C ALA A 232 39.47 -23.90 -54.99
N GLU A 233 40.33 -22.90 -54.83
CA GLU A 233 40.90 -22.30 -53.62
C GLU A 233 40.35 -20.88 -53.40
N ALA A 234 40.30 -20.43 -52.15
CA ALA A 234 40.57 -19.06 -51.66
C ALA A 234 40.23 -19.00 -50.15
N MET A 235 41.22 -18.93 -49.24
CA MET A 235 41.86 -17.69 -48.70
C MET A 235 40.85 -16.78 -47.97
N THR A 236 41.01 -16.31 -46.72
CA THR A 236 42.14 -16.24 -45.77
C THR A 236 41.62 -15.72 -44.41
N GLU A 237 42.30 -16.14 -43.33
CA GLU A 237 42.66 -15.38 -42.09
C GLU A 237 41.58 -14.81 -41.13
N GLU A 238 41.32 -15.55 -40.03
CA GLU A 238 41.80 -15.34 -38.63
C GLU A 238 41.87 -13.92 -37.96
N PRO A 239 42.03 -13.81 -36.61
CA PRO A 239 41.00 -13.33 -35.67
C PRO A 239 41.47 -12.11 -34.82
N VAL A 240 40.79 -11.81 -33.69
CA VAL A 240 41.24 -11.14 -32.42
C VAL A 240 40.00 -10.43 -31.80
N ALA A 241 39.40 -10.96 -30.73
CA ALA A 241 39.70 -10.85 -29.29
C ALA A 241 39.15 -9.55 -28.63
N GLU A 242 38.26 -9.72 -27.64
CA GLU A 242 38.38 -9.24 -26.24
C GLU A 242 37.56 -7.94 -26.05
N GLU A 243 36.86 -7.64 -24.95
CA GLU A 243 37.02 -8.04 -23.54
C GLU A 243 35.72 -7.67 -22.77
N THR A 244 35.35 -8.51 -21.80
CA THR A 244 34.85 -8.25 -20.42
C THR A 244 33.81 -7.12 -20.14
N THR A 245 32.77 -7.30 -19.31
CA THR A 245 32.85 -7.40 -17.83
C THR A 245 31.45 -7.56 -17.21
N ASP A 246 31.44 -8.21 -16.04
CA ASP A 246 30.62 -8.00 -14.83
C ASP A 246 29.09 -8.26 -14.77
N GLU A 247 28.79 -9.31 -13.99
CA GLU A 247 27.70 -9.50 -13.00
C GLU A 247 27.27 -8.24 -12.18
N PRO A 248 26.27 -8.30 -11.27
CA PRO A 248 25.06 -9.15 -11.17
C PRO A 248 23.80 -8.30 -10.79
N THR A 249 22.79 -8.94 -10.15
CA THR A 249 21.71 -8.42 -9.26
C THR A 249 20.34 -8.01 -9.83
N PRO A 250 19.22 -8.06 -9.03
CA PRO A 250 19.07 -8.59 -7.66
C PRO A 250 17.83 -9.48 -7.35
N GLU A 251 18.04 -10.23 -6.26
CA GLU A 251 17.16 -10.79 -5.22
C GLU A 251 15.66 -10.43 -5.18
N GLU A 252 14.85 -11.48 -5.06
CA GLU A 252 13.49 -11.48 -4.48
C GLU A 252 13.53 -11.10 -2.98
N GLN A 253 12.92 -9.97 -2.63
CA GLN A 253 12.58 -9.65 -1.25
C GLN A 253 11.11 -9.98 -0.96
N LYS A 254 10.90 -10.93 -0.05
CA LYS A 254 9.63 -11.17 0.65
C LYS A 254 9.27 -9.97 1.53
N PRO A 255 8.00 -9.53 1.60
CA PRO A 255 7.58 -8.59 2.61
C PRO A 255 7.50 -9.27 3.99
N LYS A 256 8.12 -8.65 5.00
CA LYS A 256 7.97 -8.98 6.42
C LYS A 256 6.55 -8.64 6.87
N GLN A 257 5.95 -9.58 7.60
CA GLN A 257 4.67 -9.43 8.28
C GLN A 257 4.70 -8.31 9.33
N GLU A 258 3.57 -7.62 9.40
CA GLU A 258 3.23 -6.52 10.28
C GLU A 258 3.30 -6.95 11.75
N GLY A 259 3.92 -6.10 12.57
CA GLY A 259 3.81 -6.13 14.01
C GLY A 259 2.38 -5.75 14.41
N SER A 260 1.76 -6.66 15.15
CA SER A 260 0.44 -6.53 15.78
C SER A 260 0.31 -5.24 16.60
N PHE A 261 -0.75 -4.48 16.32
CA PHE A 261 -1.19 -3.28 17.04
C PHE A 261 -1.92 -3.61 18.38
N PHE A 262 -2.02 -4.89 18.78
CA PHE A 262 -2.86 -5.34 19.90
C PHE A 262 -2.15 -5.63 21.24
N ASP A 263 -0.88 -5.27 21.41
CA ASP A 263 -0.13 -5.55 22.66
C ASP A 263 -0.10 -4.39 23.68
N GLN A 264 -0.87 -3.30 23.51
CA GLN A 264 -0.94 -2.19 24.47
C GLN A 264 -2.35 -1.57 24.64
N ILE A 265 -3.35 -2.41 24.95
CA ILE A 265 -4.57 -1.96 25.65
C ILE A 265 -4.73 -2.77 26.93
#